data_AF-A0A0Q4TRM8-F1
#
_entry.id   AF-A0A0Q4TRM8-F1
#
_cell.length_a   1.000
_cell.length_b   1.000
_cell.length_c   1.000
_cell.angle_alpha   90.00
_cell.angle_beta   90.00
_cell.angle_gamma   90.00
#
_symmetry.space_group_name_H-M   'P 1'
#
loop_
_entity.id
_entity.type
_entity.pdbx_description
1 polymer ?
#
loop_
_entity_poly.entity_id
_entity_poly.type
_entity_poly.pdbx_seq_one_letter_code
_entity_poly.pdbx_strand_id
1 'polypeptide(L)'
;MRLGESFHGAEVILGETTKGEALTLWHTDPAHNFLFNEKQRGEDHLSHEQQFAYLIRGAHIASPGDKLFRQSTVSFWDLAAWVRHPDVVPFDQETPPSFEPAIIPSVYDTGADVRVTIENAAYVERQHDGRESYRRFLGTDARVVFTFDEGQTLLTHQSLAFDLRALITYCYQRAASYTEQRLSFEPGSIKMPYSYHQDRKRTKQRTHHSQLVLSPAELSPTILFPRWWAGISDLYPIPQILAGRHYTRQAYMEGHVLAAVASTEKLYACLGLPEKRFDDSFFNPRKKEHSQLEKERKKTDASQEQQDFAALVSTGIKNEPTFDMKLHALVAHVGPDLMVAADIDTELWVKKVREVRNKLAHEGSHVDGISDSDAADWLGRVDDSTRVLLSLAVRQWLGAPRMETPRVRRIFRGRGVRLEPDEQPGTGEQADA
;
A
#
# COMPACT_ATOMS: atom_id res chain seq x y z
N MET A 1 -23.55 -10.33 -33.71
CA MET A 1 -23.25 -9.38 -32.61
C MET A 1 -24.25 -8.23 -32.72
N ARG A 2 -24.77 -7.74 -31.60
CA ARG A 2 -25.59 -6.53 -31.51
C ARG A 2 -24.82 -5.50 -30.67
N LEU A 3 -24.78 -4.25 -31.12
CA LEU A 3 -24.25 -3.14 -30.32
C LEU A 3 -25.22 -2.88 -29.17
N GLY A 4 -24.72 -2.94 -27.94
CA GLY A 4 -25.46 -2.56 -26.74
C GLY A 4 -25.39 -1.05 -26.51
N GLU A 5 -26.20 -0.55 -25.58
CA GLU A 5 -26.19 0.86 -25.17
C GLU A 5 -24.83 1.26 -24.56
N SER A 6 -24.42 2.52 -24.76
CA SER A 6 -23.19 3.05 -24.17
C SER A 6 -23.43 3.49 -22.73
N PHE A 7 -22.57 3.04 -21.81
CA PHE A 7 -22.64 3.43 -20.40
C PHE A 7 -21.29 3.99 -19.96
N HIS A 8 -21.25 5.25 -19.53
CA HIS A 8 -20.05 5.93 -19.01
C HIS A 8 -18.77 5.77 -19.86
N GLY A 9 -18.89 5.84 -21.20
CA GLY A 9 -17.74 5.75 -22.10
C GLY A 9 -17.23 4.32 -22.37
N ALA A 10 -17.93 3.29 -21.87
CA ALA A 10 -17.71 1.92 -22.28
C ALA A 10 -18.74 1.48 -23.34
N GLU A 11 -18.25 0.92 -24.45
CA GLU A 11 -19.12 0.25 -25.43
C GLU A 11 -19.24 -1.23 -25.07
N VAL A 12 -20.49 -1.71 -24.98
CA VAL A 12 -20.81 -3.11 -24.71
C VAL A 12 -21.25 -3.76 -26.01
N ILE A 13 -20.52 -4.79 -26.46
CA ILE A 13 -20.93 -5.59 -27.62
C ILE A 13 -21.41 -6.94 -27.13
N LEU A 14 -22.65 -7.27 -27.44
CA LEU A 14 -23.26 -8.54 -27.13
C LEU A 14 -23.18 -9.46 -28.36
N GLY A 15 -22.81 -10.71 -28.14
CA GLY A 15 -22.65 -11.70 -29.19
C GLY A 15 -22.95 -13.10 -28.70
N GLU A 16 -22.89 -14.07 -29.60
CA GLU A 16 -22.98 -15.48 -29.27
C GLU A 16 -21.84 -16.22 -29.99
N THR A 17 -21.27 -17.24 -29.35
CA THR A 17 -20.33 -18.15 -30.03
C THR A 17 -21.07 -18.99 -31.07
N THR A 18 -20.33 -19.64 -31.97
CA THR A 18 -20.90 -20.63 -32.90
C THR A 18 -21.58 -21.82 -32.20
N LYS A 19 -21.35 -22.00 -30.89
CA LYS A 19 -21.99 -23.00 -30.05
C LYS A 19 -23.21 -22.46 -29.28
N GLY A 20 -23.63 -21.22 -29.54
CA GLY A 20 -24.77 -20.57 -28.88
C GLY A 20 -24.48 -20.02 -27.49
N GLU A 21 -23.20 -19.87 -27.11
CA GLU A 21 -22.85 -19.32 -25.80
C GLU A 21 -22.85 -17.79 -25.86
N ALA A 22 -23.55 -17.15 -24.93
CA ALA A 22 -23.54 -15.71 -24.73
C ALA A 22 -22.11 -15.15 -24.59
N LEU A 23 -21.82 -14.05 -25.28
CA LEU A 23 -20.56 -13.31 -25.22
C LEU A 23 -20.85 -11.84 -24.93
N THR A 24 -20.11 -11.27 -23.98
CA THR A 24 -20.05 -9.82 -23.77
C THR A 24 -18.63 -9.35 -23.98
N LEU A 25 -18.45 -8.37 -24.86
CA LEU A 25 -17.22 -7.65 -25.05
C LEU A 25 -17.39 -6.26 -24.45
N TRP A 26 -16.53 -5.87 -23.53
CA TRP A 26 -16.47 -4.52 -23.01
C TRP A 26 -15.27 -3.80 -23.58
N HIS A 27 -15.55 -2.72 -24.30
CA HIS A 27 -14.57 -1.75 -24.73
C HIS A 27 -14.58 -0.60 -23.72
N THR A 28 -13.51 -0.45 -22.94
CA THR A 28 -13.32 0.73 -22.10
C THR A 28 -12.29 1.62 -22.77
N ASP A 29 -12.58 2.92 -22.89
CA ASP A 29 -11.55 3.90 -23.25
C ASP A 29 -10.34 3.70 -22.32
N PRO A 30 -9.13 3.44 -22.85
CA PRO A 30 -7.91 3.32 -22.04
C PRO A 30 -7.70 4.50 -21.08
N ALA A 31 -8.18 5.71 -21.43
CA ALA A 31 -8.10 6.88 -20.59
C ALA A 31 -8.92 6.78 -19.29
N HIS A 32 -9.90 5.86 -19.22
CA HIS A 32 -10.81 5.67 -18.08
C HIS A 32 -10.52 4.41 -17.28
N ASN A 33 -9.60 3.57 -17.74
CA ASN A 33 -9.25 2.35 -17.05
C ASN A 33 -8.19 2.66 -15.98
N PHE A 34 -8.63 2.85 -14.74
CA PHE A 34 -7.80 3.24 -13.58
C PHE A 34 -6.62 2.27 -13.34
N LEU A 35 -6.73 1.03 -13.83
CA LEU A 35 -5.72 -0.02 -13.76
C LEU A 35 -4.66 0.03 -14.88
N PHE A 36 -4.89 0.77 -15.96
CA PHE A 36 -4.04 0.79 -17.16
C PHE A 36 -3.46 2.17 -17.49
N ASN A 37 -3.53 3.15 -16.57
CA ASN A 37 -2.89 4.45 -16.73
C ASN A 37 -1.34 4.42 -16.60
N GLU A 38 -0.70 3.30 -16.95
CA GLU A 38 0.71 3.28 -17.35
C GLU A 38 0.76 3.70 -18.82
N LYS A 39 1.04 4.99 -19.08
CA LYS A 39 1.24 5.52 -20.44
C LYS A 39 2.25 4.65 -21.23
N GLN A 40 1.73 3.79 -22.09
CA GLN A 40 2.38 3.29 -23.30
C GLN A 40 2.51 4.45 -24.31
N ARG A 41 3.35 5.43 -24.01
CA ARG A 41 3.88 6.37 -25.02
C ARG A 41 5.35 6.04 -25.25
N GLY A 42 5.58 4.82 -25.73
CA GLY A 42 6.74 4.52 -26.56
C GLY A 42 6.18 4.33 -27.97
N GLU A 43 6.72 5.08 -28.92
CA GLU A 43 6.37 5.00 -30.34
C GLU A 43 6.72 3.61 -30.89
N ASP A 44 5.82 2.65 -30.72
CA ASP A 44 5.86 1.40 -31.46
C ASP A 44 4.41 0.96 -31.70
N HIS A 45 3.95 1.24 -32.91
CA HIS A 45 2.82 0.62 -33.63
C HIS A 45 1.85 -0.22 -32.78
N LEU A 46 0.98 0.44 -32.01
CA LEU A 46 -0.31 -0.13 -31.66
C LEU A 46 -1.14 -0.14 -32.95
N SER A 47 -1.08 -1.25 -33.69
CA SER A 47 -2.03 -1.52 -34.76
C SER A 47 -3.44 -1.36 -34.21
N HIS A 48 -4.30 -0.67 -34.95
CA HIS A 48 -5.70 -0.36 -34.66
C HIS A 48 -6.62 -1.59 -34.43
N GLU A 49 -6.08 -2.77 -34.15
CA GLU A 49 -6.82 -4.00 -33.95
C GLU A 49 -6.73 -4.43 -32.47
N GLN A 50 -7.90 -4.47 -31.83
CA GLN A 50 -8.20 -5.04 -30.49
C GLN A 50 -7.97 -4.13 -29.28
N GLN A 51 -8.94 -3.24 -29.02
CA GLN A 51 -9.07 -2.53 -27.73
C GLN A 51 -10.29 -3.00 -26.92
N PHE A 52 -10.59 -4.29 -26.91
CA PHE A 52 -11.54 -4.81 -25.91
C PHE A 52 -10.79 -5.05 -24.59
N ALA A 53 -11.26 -4.42 -23.51
CA ALA A 53 -10.67 -4.59 -22.18
C ALA A 53 -11.08 -5.92 -21.55
N TYR A 54 -12.26 -6.45 -21.89
CA TYR A 54 -12.77 -7.69 -21.32
C TYR A 54 -13.56 -8.51 -22.36
N LEU A 55 -13.30 -9.82 -22.39
CA LEU A 55 -14.13 -10.83 -23.05
C LEU A 55 -14.78 -11.70 -21.98
N ILE A 56 -16.11 -11.67 -21.95
CA ILE A 56 -16.93 -12.43 -21.02
C ILE A 56 -17.65 -13.51 -21.80
N ARG A 57 -17.53 -14.75 -21.35
CA ARG A 57 -18.18 -15.91 -21.96
C ARG A 57 -19.19 -16.51 -21.00
N GLY A 58 -20.38 -16.84 -21.50
CA GLY A 58 -21.45 -17.50 -20.76
C GLY A 58 -22.55 -16.58 -20.22
N ALA A 59 -22.44 -15.26 -20.37
CA ALA A 59 -23.55 -14.32 -20.08
C ALA A 59 -23.45 -13.01 -20.86
N HIS A 60 -24.62 -12.40 -21.06
CA HIS A 60 -24.75 -11.00 -21.44
C HIS A 60 -24.72 -10.15 -20.19
N ILE A 61 -23.66 -9.35 -19.99
CA ILE A 61 -23.57 -8.41 -18.88
C ILE A 61 -23.82 -7.01 -19.44
N ALA A 62 -24.98 -6.46 -19.07
CA ALA A 62 -25.43 -5.18 -19.59
C ALA A 62 -24.66 -4.02 -18.96
N SER A 63 -24.32 -4.12 -17.67
CA SER A 63 -23.61 -3.07 -16.95
C SER A 63 -22.54 -3.63 -16.00
N PRO A 64 -21.36 -2.99 -15.88
CA PRO A 64 -20.40 -3.28 -14.81
C PRO A 64 -20.98 -3.10 -13.39
N GLY A 65 -22.07 -2.33 -13.25
CA GLY A 65 -22.81 -2.15 -12.01
C GLY A 65 -23.75 -3.30 -11.65
N ASP A 66 -23.93 -4.30 -12.54
CA ASP A 66 -24.77 -5.45 -12.25
C ASP A 66 -24.15 -6.31 -11.15
N LYS A 67 -24.94 -6.62 -10.12
CA LYS A 67 -24.56 -7.43 -8.97
C LYS A 67 -24.59 -8.93 -9.29
N LEU A 68 -23.69 -9.38 -10.17
CA LEU A 68 -23.70 -10.75 -10.71
C LEU A 68 -22.65 -11.66 -10.07
N PHE A 69 -21.55 -11.10 -9.61
CA PHE A 69 -20.38 -11.88 -9.24
C PHE A 69 -20.45 -12.29 -7.78
N ARG A 70 -20.48 -13.59 -7.50
CA ARG A 70 -20.45 -14.08 -6.11
C ARG A 70 -19.03 -14.39 -5.64
N GLN A 71 -18.10 -14.56 -6.57
CA GLN A 71 -16.76 -14.98 -6.22
C GLN A 71 -15.72 -14.44 -7.20
N SER A 72 -14.55 -14.10 -6.65
CA SER A 72 -13.35 -13.80 -7.43
C SER A 72 -12.13 -14.52 -6.90
N THR A 73 -11.36 -15.11 -7.80
CA THR A 73 -10.06 -15.71 -7.52
C THR A 73 -8.97 -14.81 -8.09
N VAL A 74 -7.97 -14.48 -7.27
CA VAL A 74 -6.84 -13.62 -7.64
C VAL A 74 -5.53 -14.36 -7.38
N SER A 75 -4.65 -14.36 -8.37
CA SER A 75 -3.34 -14.98 -8.29
C SER A 75 -2.23 -13.99 -8.67
N PHE A 76 -1.09 -14.08 -7.99
CA PHE A 76 0.10 -13.27 -8.23
C PHE A 76 1.33 -14.15 -8.44
N TRP A 77 2.33 -13.59 -9.12
CA TRP A 77 3.66 -14.17 -9.11
C TRP A 77 4.22 -14.26 -7.68
N ASP A 78 4.85 -15.39 -7.37
CA ASP A 78 5.44 -15.71 -6.06
C ASP A 78 4.46 -15.74 -4.88
N LEU A 79 3.13 -15.75 -5.10
CA LEU A 79 2.15 -15.83 -4.01
C LEU A 79 2.36 -17.06 -3.12
N ALA A 80 2.85 -18.18 -3.67
CA ALA A 80 3.21 -19.35 -2.89
C ALA A 80 4.32 -19.08 -1.87
N ALA A 81 5.31 -18.24 -2.20
CA ALA A 81 6.37 -17.84 -1.29
C ALA A 81 5.86 -16.90 -0.18
N TRP A 82 4.85 -16.07 -0.47
CA TRP A 82 4.15 -15.29 0.54
C TRP A 82 3.44 -16.20 1.55
N VAL A 83 2.72 -17.20 1.05
CA VAL A 83 1.93 -18.12 1.88
C VAL A 83 2.83 -19.02 2.74
N ARG A 84 3.97 -19.49 2.20
CA ARG A 84 4.91 -20.38 2.88
C ARG A 84 6.08 -19.57 3.46
N HIS A 85 5.92 -19.05 4.68
CA HIS A 85 7.03 -18.48 5.41
C HIS A 85 7.77 -19.59 6.17
N PRO A 86 9.01 -19.96 5.81
CA PRO A 86 9.68 -21.16 6.33
C PRO A 86 10.15 -21.05 7.76
N ASP A 87 10.29 -19.83 8.30
CA ASP A 87 10.52 -19.66 9.73
C ASP A 87 9.30 -20.12 10.56
N VAL A 88 8.15 -20.35 9.91
CA VAL A 88 6.91 -20.84 10.54
C VAL A 88 6.49 -22.20 9.97
N VAL A 89 6.54 -22.38 8.64
CA VAL A 89 6.10 -23.59 7.92
C VAL A 89 7.18 -24.06 6.95
N PRO A 90 7.91 -25.15 7.25
CA PRO A 90 8.98 -25.67 6.41
C PRO A 90 8.55 -25.96 4.95
N PHE A 91 9.44 -25.66 3.98
CA PHE A 91 9.17 -25.86 2.55
C PHE A 91 9.05 -27.33 2.13
N ASP A 92 9.62 -28.24 2.91
CA ASP A 92 9.61 -29.68 2.66
C ASP A 92 8.28 -30.35 3.04
N GLN A 93 7.36 -29.64 3.70
CA GLN A 93 6.01 -30.13 3.90
C GLN A 93 5.25 -30.22 2.57
N GLU A 94 4.92 -31.46 2.19
CA GLU A 94 4.15 -31.78 0.99
C GLU A 94 2.76 -31.15 1.02
N THR A 95 2.16 -31.07 2.21
CA THR A 95 0.85 -30.45 2.40
C THR A 95 1.04 -28.96 2.72
N PRO A 96 0.53 -28.05 1.88
CA PRO A 96 0.53 -26.61 2.19
C PRO A 96 -0.23 -26.32 3.49
N PRO A 97 0.11 -25.22 4.18
CA PRO A 97 -0.67 -24.78 5.31
C PRO A 97 -2.09 -24.45 4.85
N SER A 98 -3.07 -25.02 5.56
CA SER A 98 -4.47 -24.63 5.45
C SER A 98 -4.72 -23.47 6.39
N PHE A 99 -5.45 -22.46 5.92
CA PHE A 99 -5.82 -21.31 6.73
C PHE A 99 -7.34 -21.27 6.89
N GLU A 100 -7.78 -20.86 8.06
CA GLU A 100 -9.19 -20.57 8.27
C GLU A 100 -9.63 -19.40 7.38
N PRO A 101 -10.84 -19.45 6.80
CA PRO A 101 -11.42 -18.33 6.07
C PRO A 101 -11.54 -17.10 6.96
N ALA A 102 -11.10 -15.94 6.44
CA ALA A 102 -11.37 -14.65 7.07
C ALA A 102 -12.73 -14.12 6.63
N ILE A 103 -13.36 -13.32 7.48
CA ILE A 103 -14.59 -12.58 7.14
C ILE A 103 -14.29 -11.10 7.31
N ILE A 104 -14.46 -10.33 6.23
CA ILE A 104 -14.37 -8.87 6.28
C ILE A 104 -15.81 -8.33 6.24
N PRO A 105 -16.29 -7.69 7.32
CA PRO A 105 -17.65 -7.21 7.38
C PRO A 105 -17.85 -5.98 6.51
N SER A 106 -18.95 -5.95 5.75
CA SER A 106 -19.40 -4.79 4.96
C SER A 106 -18.28 -4.04 4.20
N VAL A 107 -17.46 -4.76 3.45
CA VAL A 107 -16.35 -4.16 2.70
C VAL A 107 -16.87 -3.13 1.68
N TYR A 108 -16.26 -1.94 1.65
CA TYR A 108 -16.66 -0.80 0.80
C TYR A 108 -18.15 -0.40 0.89
N ASP A 109 -18.75 -0.50 2.08
CA ASP A 109 -20.17 -0.18 2.30
C ASP A 109 -21.14 -0.95 1.39
N THR A 110 -20.71 -2.13 0.91
CA THR A 110 -21.54 -2.99 0.05
C THR A 110 -22.76 -3.55 0.78
N GLY A 111 -22.78 -3.50 2.11
CA GLY A 111 -23.77 -4.13 2.97
C GLY A 111 -23.65 -5.67 3.01
N ALA A 112 -22.59 -6.22 2.42
CA ALA A 112 -22.33 -7.66 2.38
C ALA A 112 -20.96 -7.99 2.97
N ASP A 113 -20.90 -9.11 3.67
CA ASP A 113 -19.64 -9.65 4.19
C ASP A 113 -18.91 -10.40 3.07
N VAL A 114 -17.58 -10.24 3.03
CA VAL A 114 -16.74 -11.02 2.12
C VAL A 114 -15.96 -12.07 2.90
N ARG A 115 -16.12 -13.33 2.49
CA ARG A 115 -15.27 -14.42 2.95
C ARG A 115 -14.00 -14.47 2.09
N VAL A 116 -12.85 -14.44 2.74
CA VAL A 116 -11.54 -14.49 2.08
C VAL A 116 -10.83 -15.79 2.45
N THR A 117 -10.47 -16.60 1.45
CA THR A 117 -9.69 -17.82 1.64
C THR A 117 -8.39 -17.77 0.86
N ILE A 118 -7.34 -18.36 1.44
CA ILE A 118 -6.10 -18.63 0.72
C ILE A 118 -6.14 -20.10 0.32
N GLU A 119 -6.25 -20.36 -0.97
CA GLU A 119 -6.27 -21.70 -1.51
C GLU A 119 -4.90 -22.03 -2.11
N ASN A 120 -4.41 -23.23 -1.84
CA ASN A 120 -3.30 -23.76 -2.61
C ASN A 120 -3.83 -24.28 -3.94
N ALA A 121 -3.35 -23.70 -5.04
CA ALA A 121 -3.79 -24.03 -6.38
C ALA A 121 -3.08 -25.27 -6.96
N ALA A 122 -2.39 -26.07 -6.14
CA ALA A 122 -2.00 -27.43 -6.51
C ALA A 122 -3.27 -28.25 -6.79
N TYR A 123 -3.77 -28.10 -8.01
CA TYR A 123 -4.95 -28.81 -8.47
C TYR A 123 -4.53 -30.24 -8.79
N VAL A 124 -5.32 -31.18 -8.30
CA VAL A 124 -5.29 -32.56 -8.77
C VAL A 124 -5.94 -32.56 -10.14
N GLU A 125 -5.14 -32.53 -11.21
CA GLU A 125 -5.67 -32.75 -12.55
C GLU A 125 -5.97 -34.24 -12.68
N ARG A 126 -7.26 -34.61 -12.58
CA ARG A 126 -7.72 -35.93 -13.03
C ARG A 126 -7.53 -35.98 -14.53
N GLN A 127 -6.53 -36.73 -14.96
CA GLN A 127 -6.32 -37.05 -16.35
C GLN A 127 -7.54 -37.78 -16.91
N HIS A 128 -7.66 -37.80 -18.23
CA HIS A 128 -8.79 -38.43 -18.93
C HIS A 128 -8.93 -39.93 -18.62
N ASP A 129 -7.88 -40.57 -18.09
CA ASP A 129 -7.84 -41.97 -17.62
C ASP A 129 -8.25 -42.15 -16.15
N GLY A 130 -8.67 -41.07 -15.47
CA GLY A 130 -9.05 -41.05 -14.06
C GLY A 130 -7.89 -40.92 -13.08
N ARG A 131 -6.62 -40.87 -13.54
CA ARG A 131 -5.47 -40.69 -12.65
C ARG A 131 -5.35 -39.25 -12.17
N GLU A 132 -5.21 -39.12 -10.88
CA GLU A 132 -4.92 -37.87 -10.20
C GLU A 132 -3.44 -37.52 -10.39
N SER A 133 -3.15 -36.46 -11.14
CA SER A 133 -1.79 -35.95 -11.30
C SER A 133 -1.63 -34.60 -10.60
N TYR A 134 -0.71 -34.53 -9.64
CA TYR A 134 -0.32 -33.29 -8.98
C TYR A 134 0.62 -32.53 -9.90
N ARG A 135 0.09 -31.54 -10.63
CA ARG A 135 0.96 -30.59 -11.32
C ARG A 135 1.34 -29.47 -10.35
N ARG A 136 2.56 -29.53 -9.81
CA ARG A 136 3.22 -28.35 -9.26
C ARG A 136 3.48 -27.39 -10.41
N PHE A 137 2.66 -26.36 -10.55
CA PHE A 137 2.95 -25.32 -11.52
C PHE A 137 4.09 -24.51 -10.93
N LEU A 138 5.28 -24.58 -11.53
CA LEU A 138 6.41 -23.70 -11.22
C LEU A 138 5.99 -22.23 -11.38
N GLY A 139 5.34 -21.64 -10.36
CA GLY A 139 4.98 -20.22 -10.30
C GLY A 139 3.54 -19.83 -9.92
N THR A 140 2.57 -20.75 -9.78
CA THR A 140 1.15 -20.36 -9.47
C THR A 140 0.46 -21.29 -8.48
N ASP A 141 1.13 -21.71 -7.41
CA ASP A 141 0.58 -22.69 -6.45
C ASP A 141 -0.30 -22.08 -5.35
N ALA A 142 -0.63 -20.79 -5.39
CA ALA A 142 -1.53 -20.16 -4.43
C ALA A 142 -2.46 -19.17 -5.12
N ARG A 143 -3.66 -19.00 -4.56
CA ARG A 143 -4.64 -18.00 -4.99
C ARG A 143 -5.43 -17.50 -3.77
N VAL A 144 -5.87 -16.25 -3.82
CA VAL A 144 -6.80 -15.69 -2.84
C VAL A 144 -8.18 -15.70 -3.46
N VAL A 145 -9.16 -16.24 -2.74
CA VAL A 145 -10.55 -16.30 -3.18
C VAL A 145 -11.40 -15.43 -2.28
N PHE A 146 -12.13 -14.51 -2.91
CA PHE A 146 -13.15 -13.69 -2.28
C PHE A 146 -14.50 -14.28 -2.63
N THR A 147 -15.36 -14.52 -1.65
CA THR A 147 -16.70 -15.08 -1.81
C THR A 147 -17.71 -14.21 -1.07
N PHE A 148 -18.81 -13.89 -1.72
CA PHE A 148 -19.96 -13.18 -1.18
C PHE A 148 -21.18 -14.11 -1.19
N ASP A 149 -22.07 -13.93 -0.21
CA ASP A 149 -23.34 -14.65 -0.17
C ASP A 149 -24.31 -14.15 -1.27
N GLU A 150 -24.21 -12.86 -1.60
CA GLU A 150 -24.97 -12.21 -2.67
C GLU A 150 -24.06 -11.76 -3.81
N GLY A 151 -24.63 -11.62 -5.01
CA GLY A 151 -23.88 -11.08 -6.13
C GLY A 151 -23.40 -9.65 -5.86
N GLN A 152 -22.19 -9.35 -6.29
CA GLN A 152 -21.56 -8.04 -6.21
C GLN A 152 -21.18 -7.52 -7.59
N THR A 153 -20.88 -6.23 -7.64
CA THR A 153 -20.51 -5.56 -8.89
C THR A 153 -19.10 -5.97 -9.32
N LEU A 154 -18.80 -5.81 -10.62
CA LEU A 154 -17.42 -5.98 -11.10
C LEU A 154 -16.46 -5.08 -10.33
N LEU A 155 -16.86 -3.83 -10.11
CA LEU A 155 -16.04 -2.82 -9.45
C LEU A 155 -15.66 -3.24 -8.04
N THR A 156 -16.58 -3.82 -7.27
CA THR A 156 -16.30 -4.37 -5.93
C THR A 156 -15.17 -5.39 -5.97
N HIS A 157 -15.21 -6.35 -6.89
CA HIS A 157 -14.17 -7.36 -7.03
C HIS A 157 -12.84 -6.81 -7.58
N GLN A 158 -12.89 -5.78 -8.42
CA GLN A 158 -11.70 -5.08 -8.89
C GLN A 158 -11.02 -4.31 -7.75
N SER A 159 -11.79 -3.63 -6.90
CA SER A 159 -11.27 -2.96 -5.70
C SER A 159 -10.62 -3.96 -4.75
N LEU A 160 -11.27 -5.11 -4.50
CA LEU A 160 -10.67 -6.18 -3.68
C LEU A 160 -9.34 -6.68 -4.25
N ALA A 161 -9.28 -6.91 -5.56
CA ALA A 161 -8.04 -7.35 -6.21
C ALA A 161 -6.95 -6.27 -6.11
N PHE A 162 -7.30 -5.01 -6.35
CA PHE A 162 -6.38 -3.87 -6.26
C PHE A 162 -5.80 -3.71 -4.83
N ASP A 163 -6.65 -3.79 -3.82
CA ASP A 163 -6.24 -3.66 -2.43
C ASP A 163 -5.44 -4.86 -1.95
N LEU A 164 -5.75 -6.06 -2.44
CA LEU A 164 -4.91 -7.23 -2.26
C LEU A 164 -3.54 -7.03 -2.92
N ARG A 165 -3.48 -6.49 -4.15
CA ARG A 165 -2.21 -6.19 -4.81
C ARG A 165 -1.39 -5.20 -4.00
N ALA A 166 -2.01 -4.18 -3.40
CA ALA A 166 -1.33 -3.25 -2.51
C ALA A 166 -0.77 -3.98 -1.27
N LEU A 167 -1.54 -4.87 -0.64
CA LEU A 167 -1.06 -5.71 0.48
C LEU A 167 0.15 -6.55 0.08
N ILE A 168 0.05 -7.29 -1.03
CA ILE A 168 1.15 -8.16 -1.49
C ILE A 168 2.39 -7.33 -1.86
N THR A 169 2.20 -6.16 -2.48
CA THR A 169 3.29 -5.23 -2.81
C THR A 169 3.98 -4.72 -1.56
N TYR A 170 3.21 -4.34 -0.54
CA TYR A 170 3.71 -3.96 0.78
C TYR A 170 4.49 -5.12 1.43
N CYS A 171 3.95 -6.34 1.41
CA CYS A 171 4.62 -7.52 1.95
C CYS A 171 5.94 -7.80 1.22
N TYR A 172 6.00 -7.61 -0.10
CA TYR A 172 7.18 -7.90 -0.92
C TYR A 172 8.19 -6.76 -0.97
N GLN A 173 7.77 -5.52 -0.66
CA GLN A 173 8.55 -4.31 -0.90
C GLN A 173 9.00 -4.19 -2.37
N ARG A 174 8.14 -4.67 -3.29
CA ARG A 174 8.26 -4.59 -4.75
C ARG A 174 6.89 -4.80 -5.39
N ALA A 175 6.75 -4.37 -6.64
CA ALA A 175 5.51 -4.51 -7.40
C ALA A 175 5.02 -5.96 -7.44
N ALA A 176 3.82 -6.20 -6.91
CA ALA A 176 3.10 -7.45 -7.14
C ALA A 176 2.50 -7.44 -8.57
N SER A 177 2.70 -8.55 -9.28
CA SER A 177 2.23 -8.74 -10.66
C SER A 177 1.16 -9.82 -10.70
N TYR A 178 -0.01 -9.48 -11.24
CA TYR A 178 -1.09 -10.43 -11.46
C TYR A 178 -0.66 -11.53 -12.43
N THR A 179 -1.10 -12.75 -12.15
CA THR A 179 -1.05 -13.86 -13.12
C THR A 179 -2.42 -14.10 -13.73
N GLU A 180 -3.46 -14.08 -12.90
CA GLU A 180 -4.84 -14.35 -13.30
C GLU A 180 -5.80 -13.71 -12.30
N GLN A 181 -6.90 -13.15 -12.80
CA GLN A 181 -8.12 -12.96 -12.01
C GLN A 181 -9.26 -13.71 -12.69
N ARG A 182 -10.04 -14.45 -11.91
CA ARG A 182 -11.26 -15.13 -12.37
C ARG A 182 -12.44 -14.64 -11.56
N LEU A 183 -13.52 -14.27 -12.21
CA LEU A 183 -14.80 -13.92 -11.59
C LEU A 183 -15.81 -15.01 -11.92
N SER A 184 -16.59 -15.46 -10.96
CA SER A 184 -17.67 -16.43 -11.19
C SER A 184 -19.02 -15.83 -10.86
N PHE A 185 -20.00 -16.16 -11.69
CA PHE A 185 -21.40 -15.78 -11.60
C PHE A 185 -22.22 -16.99 -12.05
N GLU A 186 -23.47 -17.17 -11.66
CA GLU A 186 -24.23 -18.35 -12.12
C GLU A 186 -24.84 -18.08 -13.51
N PRO A 187 -24.66 -18.96 -14.52
CA PRO A 187 -23.93 -20.24 -14.54
C PRO A 187 -22.49 -20.19 -15.09
N GLY A 188 -21.89 -19.00 -15.27
CA GLY A 188 -20.63 -18.79 -15.99
C GLY A 188 -19.42 -18.35 -15.16
N SER A 189 -18.35 -17.99 -15.86
CA SER A 189 -17.21 -17.30 -15.25
C SER A 189 -16.50 -16.43 -16.27
N ILE A 190 -15.95 -15.30 -15.81
CA ILE A 190 -15.03 -14.46 -16.56
C ILE A 190 -13.62 -14.85 -16.14
N LYS A 191 -12.79 -15.17 -17.12
CA LYS A 191 -11.35 -15.24 -16.92
C LYS A 191 -10.74 -13.96 -17.48
N MET A 192 -10.04 -13.22 -16.63
CA MET A 192 -9.29 -12.02 -17.00
C MET A 192 -7.81 -12.37 -16.98
N PRO A 193 -7.24 -12.81 -18.12
CA PRO A 193 -5.80 -13.00 -18.23
C PRO A 193 -5.14 -11.62 -18.26
N TYR A 194 -4.20 -11.37 -17.36
CA TYR A 194 -3.34 -10.21 -17.45
C TYR A 194 -2.15 -10.56 -18.35
N SER A 195 -2.18 -10.12 -19.61
CA SER A 195 -1.07 -10.31 -20.55
C SER A 195 0.10 -9.38 -20.15
N TYR A 196 1.14 -9.97 -19.58
CA TYR A 196 2.31 -9.21 -19.13
C TYR A 196 3.38 -9.16 -20.21
N HIS A 197 3.44 -8.06 -20.96
CA HIS A 197 4.45 -7.87 -22.01
C HIS A 197 5.74 -7.19 -21.53
N GLN A 198 5.86 -6.68 -20.30
CA GLN A 198 6.89 -5.67 -20.03
C GLN A 198 8.02 -5.97 -19.04
N ASP A 199 8.08 -7.11 -18.34
CA ASP A 199 9.18 -7.25 -17.37
C ASP A 199 9.76 -8.64 -17.17
N ARG A 200 9.93 -9.40 -18.27
CA ARG A 200 10.73 -10.64 -18.29
C ARG A 200 12.19 -10.44 -17.85
N LYS A 201 12.68 -9.20 -17.77
CA LYS A 201 14.05 -8.89 -17.33
C LYS A 201 14.15 -8.58 -15.82
N ARG A 202 13.20 -7.86 -15.18
CA ARG A 202 13.24 -7.65 -13.71
C ARG A 202 12.59 -8.75 -12.87
N THR A 203 11.63 -9.50 -13.39
CA THR A 203 10.86 -10.50 -12.60
C THR A 203 11.53 -11.86 -12.40
N LYS A 204 12.78 -12.06 -12.84
CA LYS A 204 13.50 -13.33 -12.62
C LYS A 204 13.93 -13.57 -11.17
N GLN A 205 13.95 -12.53 -10.34
CA GLN A 205 14.29 -12.69 -8.94
C GLN A 205 13.05 -13.20 -8.19
N ARG A 206 13.04 -14.49 -7.84
CA ARG A 206 11.99 -15.05 -6.97
C ARG A 206 12.02 -14.33 -5.62
N THR A 207 10.85 -13.98 -5.08
CA THR A 207 10.77 -13.47 -3.70
C THR A 207 11.37 -14.53 -2.78
N HIS A 208 12.47 -14.20 -2.10
CA HIS A 208 12.93 -15.04 -1.02
C HIS A 208 12.10 -14.70 0.23
N HIS A 209 11.54 -15.69 0.90
CA HIS A 209 10.67 -15.53 2.06
C HIS A 209 11.26 -14.63 3.16
N SER A 210 12.59 -14.66 3.35
CA SER A 210 13.28 -13.84 4.36
C SER A 210 13.30 -12.35 4.02
N GLN A 211 12.85 -11.99 2.81
CA GLN A 211 12.72 -10.62 2.32
C GLN A 211 11.28 -10.10 2.46
N LEU A 212 10.36 -10.88 3.03
CA LEU A 212 8.98 -10.46 3.26
C LEU A 212 8.88 -9.59 4.51
N VAL A 213 8.13 -8.49 4.42
CA VAL A 213 7.75 -7.69 5.60
C VAL A 213 6.70 -8.38 6.45
N LEU A 214 5.79 -9.12 5.81
CA LEU A 214 4.71 -9.84 6.46
C LEU A 214 4.24 -11.01 5.59
N SER A 215 3.81 -12.09 6.23
CA SER A 215 3.18 -13.25 5.61
C SER A 215 1.97 -13.73 6.41
N PRO A 216 1.00 -14.44 5.78
CA PRO A 216 -0.14 -15.03 6.47
C PRO A 216 0.25 -16.14 7.47
N ALA A 217 1.47 -16.68 7.35
CA ALA A 217 2.00 -17.62 8.33
C ALA A 217 2.42 -16.92 9.64
N GLU A 218 2.80 -15.64 9.60
CA GLU A 218 3.11 -14.85 10.80
C GLU A 218 1.89 -14.19 11.42
N LEU A 219 0.92 -13.80 10.59
CA LEU A 219 -0.33 -13.20 11.02
C LEU A 219 -1.48 -13.88 10.28
N SER A 220 -2.27 -14.67 11.03
CA SER A 220 -3.37 -15.46 10.47
C SER A 220 -4.25 -14.63 9.52
N PRO A 221 -4.71 -15.18 8.39
CA PRO A 221 -5.65 -14.51 7.48
C PRO A 221 -6.88 -13.94 8.18
N THR A 222 -7.40 -14.63 9.22
CA THR A 222 -8.54 -14.19 10.03
C THR A 222 -8.31 -12.87 10.76
N ILE A 223 -7.06 -12.47 10.96
CA ILE A 223 -6.66 -11.17 11.54
C ILE A 223 -6.13 -10.24 10.44
N LEU A 224 -5.27 -10.75 9.56
CA LEU A 224 -4.58 -9.99 8.53
C LEU A 224 -5.56 -9.28 7.59
N PHE A 225 -6.52 -10.01 7.01
CA PHE A 225 -7.41 -9.42 6.01
C PHE A 225 -8.37 -8.39 6.60
N PRO A 226 -9.10 -8.65 7.70
CA PRO A 226 -9.98 -7.63 8.29
C PRO A 226 -9.21 -6.38 8.70
N ARG A 227 -8.02 -6.53 9.29
CA ARG A 227 -7.20 -5.38 9.68
C ARG A 227 -6.67 -4.62 8.47
N TRP A 228 -6.16 -5.30 7.44
CA TRP A 228 -5.69 -4.61 6.23
C TRP A 228 -6.80 -3.77 5.62
N TRP A 229 -8.00 -4.31 5.45
CA TRP A 229 -9.11 -3.57 4.84
C TRP A 229 -9.63 -2.42 5.72
N ALA A 230 -9.65 -2.57 7.04
CA ALA A 230 -9.88 -1.43 7.94
C ALA A 230 -8.77 -0.36 7.77
N GLY A 231 -7.52 -0.80 7.68
CA GLY A 231 -6.34 0.05 7.53
C GLY A 231 -6.30 0.83 6.23
N ILE A 232 -6.93 0.35 5.16
CA ILE A 232 -7.05 1.11 3.90
C ILE A 232 -7.76 2.44 4.12
N SER A 233 -8.79 2.46 4.97
CA SER A 233 -9.50 3.67 5.38
C SER A 233 -8.75 4.41 6.49
N ASP A 234 -8.42 3.70 7.57
CA ASP A 234 -7.89 4.32 8.80
C ASP A 234 -6.49 4.91 8.60
N LEU A 235 -5.67 4.27 7.78
CA LEU A 235 -4.31 4.67 7.47
C LEU A 235 -4.18 5.37 6.12
N TYR A 236 -5.29 5.70 5.42
CA TYR A 236 -5.20 6.41 4.15
C TYR A 236 -4.38 7.71 4.29
N PRO A 237 -3.40 7.99 3.40
CA PRO A 237 -3.04 7.29 2.17
C PRO A 237 -1.81 6.36 2.26
N ILE A 238 -1.42 5.90 3.46
CA ILE A 238 -0.17 5.18 3.72
C ILE A 238 -0.01 3.89 2.88
N PRO A 239 -1.00 2.98 2.80
CA PRO A 239 -0.88 1.77 1.99
C PRO A 239 -0.62 2.07 0.50
N GLN A 240 -1.29 3.09 -0.05
CA GLN A 240 -1.15 3.51 -1.44
C GLN A 240 0.22 4.14 -1.68
N ILE A 241 0.75 4.89 -0.72
CA ILE A 241 2.08 5.47 -0.83
C ILE A 241 3.13 4.39 -0.81
N LEU A 242 3.04 3.42 0.12
CA LEU A 242 3.95 2.28 0.20
C LEU A 242 3.94 1.45 -1.10
N ALA A 243 2.75 1.06 -1.59
CA ALA A 243 2.64 0.26 -2.80
C ALA A 243 3.00 1.06 -4.07
N GLY A 244 2.55 2.32 -4.16
CA GLY A 244 2.61 3.15 -5.35
C GLY A 244 4.01 3.43 -5.88
N ARG A 245 5.02 3.51 -4.99
CA ARG A 245 6.43 3.70 -5.39
C ARG A 245 6.93 2.63 -6.37
N HIS A 246 6.36 1.43 -6.30
CA HIS A 246 6.79 0.34 -7.17
C HIS A 246 6.13 0.35 -8.55
N TYR A 247 5.13 1.22 -8.75
CA TYR A 247 4.37 1.34 -9.99
C TYR A 247 4.59 2.68 -10.71
N THR A 248 5.19 3.65 -10.04
CA THR A 248 5.49 4.95 -10.63
C THR A 248 6.93 5.03 -11.13
N ARG A 249 7.18 5.88 -12.13
CA ARG A 249 8.54 6.19 -12.57
C ARG A 249 9.23 7.09 -11.54
N GLN A 250 10.53 6.88 -11.34
CA GLN A 250 11.38 7.70 -10.46
C GLN A 250 11.49 9.19 -10.89
N ALA A 251 10.93 9.56 -12.05
CA ALA A 251 10.92 10.95 -12.53
C ALA A 251 10.16 11.95 -11.63
N TYR A 252 9.43 11.47 -10.62
CA TYR A 252 8.65 12.28 -9.69
C TYR A 252 9.12 12.16 -8.23
N MET A 253 10.44 12.03 -8.00
CA MET A 253 10.96 11.75 -6.65
C MET A 253 10.55 12.77 -5.59
N GLU A 254 10.49 14.06 -5.91
CA GLU A 254 10.05 15.10 -4.97
C GLU A 254 8.61 14.85 -4.48
N GLY A 255 7.70 14.50 -5.40
CA GLY A 255 6.32 14.14 -5.06
C GLY A 255 6.23 12.87 -4.21
N HIS A 256 7.08 11.88 -4.50
CA HIS A 256 7.16 10.66 -3.70
C HIS A 256 7.62 10.92 -2.27
N VAL A 257 8.67 11.72 -2.10
CA VAL A 257 9.21 12.09 -0.79
C VAL A 257 8.17 12.90 -0.01
N LEU A 258 7.53 13.89 -0.63
CA LEU A 258 6.48 14.69 0.02
C LEU A 258 5.34 13.82 0.52
N ALA A 259 4.85 12.90 -0.31
CA ALA A 259 3.80 11.98 0.08
C ALA A 259 4.22 11.09 1.26
N ALA A 260 5.44 10.53 1.22
CA ALA A 260 5.96 9.71 2.30
C ALA A 260 6.16 10.50 3.60
N VAL A 261 6.65 11.75 3.52
CA VAL A 261 6.84 12.62 4.68
C VAL A 261 5.49 13.03 5.27
N ALA A 262 4.54 13.48 4.46
CA ALA A 262 3.18 13.81 4.93
C ALA A 262 2.48 12.61 5.59
N SER A 263 2.74 11.40 5.08
CA SER A 263 2.24 10.16 5.67
C SER A 263 2.71 9.91 7.10
N THR A 264 3.90 10.40 7.48
CA THR A 264 4.37 10.26 8.86
C THR A 264 3.50 11.05 9.85
N GLU A 265 3.05 12.25 9.49
CA GLU A 265 2.16 13.04 10.35
C GLU A 265 0.78 12.40 10.47
N LYS A 266 0.25 11.88 9.36
CA LYS A 266 -1.00 11.12 9.36
C LYS A 266 -0.88 9.87 10.23
N LEU A 267 0.21 9.11 10.09
CA LEU A 267 0.49 7.94 10.90
C LEU A 267 0.55 8.29 12.39
N TYR A 268 1.28 9.34 12.76
CA TYR A 268 1.37 9.81 14.15
C TYR A 268 -0.02 10.09 14.73
N ALA A 269 -0.87 10.80 13.97
CA ALA A 269 -2.24 11.10 14.38
C ALA A 269 -3.09 9.82 14.52
N CYS A 270 -2.98 8.86 13.59
CA CYS A 270 -3.72 7.60 13.63
C CYS A 270 -3.29 6.70 14.80
N LEU A 271 -2.01 6.73 15.19
CA LEU A 271 -1.50 5.96 16.32
C LEU A 271 -1.85 6.58 17.68
N GLY A 272 -2.32 7.83 17.71
CA GLY A 272 -2.72 8.50 18.96
C GLY A 272 -1.57 8.60 19.97
N LEU A 273 -0.34 8.77 19.50
CA LEU A 273 0.84 8.81 20.37
C LEU A 273 0.77 10.00 21.33
N PRO A 274 1.20 9.84 22.60
CA PRO A 274 0.88 10.78 23.67
C PRO A 274 1.79 12.01 23.73
N GLU A 275 2.82 12.11 22.89
CA GLU A 275 3.79 13.20 22.95
C GLU A 275 3.15 14.58 22.86
N LYS A 276 3.54 15.44 23.81
CA LYS A 276 3.12 16.84 23.89
C LYS A 276 4.34 17.72 23.82
N ARG A 277 4.20 18.92 23.25
CA ARG A 277 5.31 19.88 23.14
C ARG A 277 5.83 20.34 24.49
N PHE A 278 4.92 20.53 25.44
CA PHE A 278 5.23 20.94 26.80
C PHE A 278 4.54 20.00 27.79
N ASP A 279 5.11 19.84 28.98
CA ASP A 279 4.42 19.17 30.07
C ASP A 279 3.12 19.89 30.44
N ASP A 280 2.09 19.13 30.79
CA ASP A 280 0.81 19.69 31.23
C ASP A 280 0.95 20.58 32.46
N SER A 281 1.93 20.30 33.32
CA SER A 281 2.27 21.11 34.50
C SER A 281 2.80 22.48 34.13
N PHE A 282 3.45 22.63 32.97
CA PHE A 282 3.92 23.90 32.44
C PHE A 282 2.87 24.58 31.57
N PHE A 283 2.25 23.83 30.65
CA PHE A 283 1.34 24.37 29.65
C PHE A 283 0.02 24.84 30.25
N ASN A 284 -0.59 24.06 31.15
CA ASN A 284 -1.92 24.40 31.68
C ASN A 284 -1.94 25.68 32.51
N PRO A 285 -0.97 25.96 33.42
CA PRO A 285 -0.91 27.25 34.10
C PRO A 285 -0.75 28.43 33.15
N ARG A 286 0.15 28.31 32.15
CA ARG A 286 0.37 29.37 31.15
C ARG A 286 -0.84 29.61 30.26
N LYS A 287 -1.54 28.54 29.87
CA LYS A 287 -2.81 28.66 29.13
C LYS A 287 -3.86 29.39 29.97
N LYS A 288 -3.98 29.07 31.26
CA LYS A 288 -4.91 29.75 32.18
C LYS A 288 -4.56 31.22 32.37
N GLU A 289 -3.28 31.54 32.57
CA GLU A 289 -2.78 32.92 32.67
C GLU A 289 -3.13 33.71 31.39
N HIS A 290 -2.87 33.14 30.22
CA HIS A 290 -3.23 33.76 28.94
C HIS A 290 -4.75 33.99 28.81
N SER A 291 -5.56 32.98 29.16
CA SER A 291 -7.02 33.12 29.15
C SER A 291 -7.54 34.15 30.16
N GLN A 292 -6.84 34.37 31.28
CA GLN A 292 -7.19 35.42 32.25
C GLN A 292 -6.86 36.81 31.71
N LEU A 293 -5.68 37.00 31.13
CA LEU A 293 -5.30 38.24 30.45
C LEU A 293 -6.26 38.61 29.31
N GLU A 294 -6.75 37.61 28.56
CA GLU A 294 -7.79 37.83 27.55
C GLU A 294 -9.14 38.24 28.13
N LYS A 295 -9.57 37.64 29.26
CA LYS A 295 -10.80 38.03 29.95
C LYS A 295 -10.73 39.46 30.47
N GLU A 296 -9.56 39.90 30.93
CA GLU A 296 -9.34 41.28 31.38
C GLU A 296 -9.35 42.27 30.22
N ARG A 297 -8.74 41.93 29.07
CA ARG A 297 -8.82 42.74 27.84
C ARG A 297 -10.24 42.91 27.32
N LYS A 298 -11.12 41.90 27.47
CA LYS A 298 -12.54 41.96 27.08
C LYS A 298 -13.41 42.87 27.98
N LYS A 299 -12.92 43.30 29.16
CA LYS A 299 -13.66 44.22 30.06
C LYS A 299 -13.48 45.70 29.68
N THR A 300 -12.45 46.03 28.92
CA THR A 300 -12.30 47.30 28.20
C THR A 300 -13.15 47.27 26.92
N ASP A 301 -13.62 48.41 26.40
CA ASP A 301 -14.37 48.56 25.14
C ASP A 301 -13.56 48.02 23.94
N ALA A 302 -13.47 46.70 23.84
CA ALA A 302 -12.67 46.01 22.85
C ALA A 302 -13.47 45.88 21.56
N SER A 303 -12.87 46.36 20.46
CA SER A 303 -13.48 46.26 19.13
C SER A 303 -13.76 44.79 18.76
N GLN A 304 -14.69 44.57 17.82
CA GLN A 304 -15.01 43.22 17.32
C GLN A 304 -13.75 42.47 16.84
N GLU A 305 -12.84 43.16 16.15
CA GLU A 305 -11.56 42.60 15.70
C GLU A 305 -10.68 42.11 16.86
N GLN A 306 -10.69 42.81 18.01
CA GLN A 306 -9.95 42.38 19.20
C GLN A 306 -10.59 41.16 19.86
N GLN A 307 -11.92 41.04 19.79
CA GLN A 307 -12.64 39.86 20.29
C GLN A 307 -12.40 38.63 19.41
N ASP A 308 -12.38 38.80 18.09
CA ASP A 308 -12.10 37.75 17.12
C ASP A 308 -10.62 37.31 17.20
N PHE A 309 -9.69 38.25 17.34
CA PHE A 309 -8.27 37.93 17.57
C PHE A 309 -8.04 37.18 18.88
N ALA A 310 -8.70 37.58 19.97
CA ALA A 310 -8.65 36.83 21.24
C ALA A 310 -9.26 35.43 21.12
N ALA A 311 -10.37 35.28 20.38
CA ALA A 311 -10.94 33.97 20.09
C ALA A 311 -9.95 33.09 19.29
N LEU A 312 -9.29 33.65 18.27
CA LEU A 312 -8.25 32.96 17.49
C LEU A 312 -7.07 32.51 18.36
N VAL A 313 -6.58 33.34 19.29
CA VAL A 313 -5.45 32.96 20.15
C VAL A 313 -5.87 31.92 21.20
N SER A 314 -7.04 32.09 21.83
CA SER A 314 -7.57 31.13 22.81
C SER A 314 -7.88 29.74 22.24
N THR A 315 -8.33 29.68 20.98
CA THR A 315 -8.61 28.42 20.26
C THR A 315 -7.40 27.88 19.51
N GLY A 316 -6.47 28.76 19.12
CA GLY A 316 -5.27 28.42 18.34
C GLY A 316 -4.10 27.92 19.17
N ILE A 317 -3.97 28.30 20.45
CA ILE A 317 -2.88 27.79 21.31
C ILE A 317 -3.21 26.36 21.76
N LYS A 318 -2.73 25.38 21.01
CA LYS A 318 -2.74 23.96 21.36
C LYS A 318 -1.34 23.49 21.74
N ASN A 319 -1.26 22.54 22.67
CA ASN A 319 -0.01 21.90 23.08
C ASN A 319 0.41 20.81 22.08
N GLU A 320 0.40 21.14 20.80
CA GLU A 320 0.67 20.17 19.73
C GLU A 320 2.19 19.92 19.63
N PRO A 321 2.61 18.64 19.54
CA PRO A 321 4.01 18.29 19.37
C PRO A 321 4.56 18.88 18.07
N THR A 322 5.84 19.26 18.09
CA THR A 322 6.53 19.68 16.86
C THR A 322 6.67 18.50 15.91
N PHE A 323 6.91 18.77 14.63
CA PHE A 323 7.13 17.71 13.65
C PHE A 323 8.29 16.77 14.04
N ASP A 324 9.40 17.32 14.52
CA ASP A 324 10.55 16.53 14.99
C ASP A 324 10.15 15.62 16.15
N MET A 325 9.37 16.12 17.12
CA MET A 325 8.85 15.30 18.23
C MET A 325 7.96 14.15 17.73
N LYS A 326 7.11 14.41 16.73
CA LYS A 326 6.28 13.36 16.10
C LYS A 326 7.16 12.29 15.45
N LEU A 327 8.23 12.67 14.75
CA LEU A 327 9.15 11.72 14.12
C LEU A 327 9.89 10.86 15.15
N HIS A 328 10.40 11.47 16.23
CA HIS A 328 11.05 10.71 17.31
C HIS A 328 10.07 9.76 18.02
N ALA A 329 8.82 10.20 18.24
CA ALA A 329 7.77 9.35 18.81
C ALA A 329 7.48 8.13 17.93
N LEU A 330 7.40 8.33 16.61
CA LEU A 330 7.22 7.22 15.66
C LEU A 330 8.42 6.26 15.68
N VAL A 331 9.64 6.77 15.76
CA VAL A 331 10.83 5.93 15.88
C VAL A 331 10.84 5.15 17.19
N ALA A 332 10.45 5.79 18.30
CA ALA A 332 10.32 5.12 19.59
C ALA A 332 9.24 4.02 19.56
N HIS A 333 8.10 4.28 18.90
CA HIS A 333 7.02 3.31 18.70
C HIS A 333 7.49 2.09 17.88
N VAL A 334 8.17 2.33 16.76
CA VAL A 334 8.68 1.26 15.89
C VAL A 334 9.83 0.47 16.54
N GLY A 335 10.71 1.17 17.25
CA GLY A 335 11.93 0.61 17.84
C GLY A 335 13.18 1.21 17.19
N PRO A 336 13.98 2.03 17.91
CA PRO A 336 15.20 2.64 17.37
C PRO A 336 16.23 1.64 16.86
N ASP A 337 16.33 0.47 17.49
CA ASP A 337 17.19 -0.64 17.06
C ASP A 337 16.80 -1.20 15.68
N LEU A 338 15.51 -1.15 15.30
CA LEU A 338 15.07 -1.55 13.97
C LEU A 338 15.44 -0.50 12.93
N MET A 339 15.39 0.79 13.27
CA MET A 339 15.88 1.85 12.39
C MET A 339 17.39 1.69 12.12
N VAL A 340 18.17 1.44 13.17
CA VAL A 340 19.60 1.15 13.05
C VAL A 340 19.86 -0.13 12.23
N ALA A 341 19.03 -1.16 12.40
CA ALA A 341 19.11 -2.38 11.61
C ALA A 341 18.83 -2.15 10.11
N ALA A 342 18.03 -1.16 9.78
CA ALA A 342 17.76 -0.72 8.41
C ALA A 342 18.81 0.28 7.89
N ASP A 343 19.93 0.44 8.61
CA ASP A 343 21.00 1.37 8.27
C ASP A 343 20.61 2.86 8.35
N ILE A 344 19.62 3.20 9.18
CA ILE A 344 19.11 4.58 9.32
C ILE A 344 19.65 5.20 10.60
N ASP A 345 20.44 6.26 10.45
CA ASP A 345 20.73 7.19 11.55
C ASP A 345 19.49 8.04 11.82
N THR A 346 18.89 7.86 12.99
CA THR A 346 17.61 8.51 13.34
C THR A 346 17.74 10.03 13.42
N GLU A 347 18.80 10.54 14.03
CA GLU A 347 18.97 11.99 14.23
C GLU A 347 19.23 12.69 12.89
N LEU A 348 20.08 12.09 12.07
CA LEU A 348 20.34 12.58 10.72
C LEU A 348 19.09 12.50 9.84
N TRP A 349 18.36 11.38 9.89
CA TRP A 349 17.12 11.22 9.14
C TRP A 349 16.06 12.25 9.56
N VAL A 350 15.81 12.48 10.85
CA VAL A 350 14.87 13.50 11.34
C VAL A 350 15.25 14.88 10.82
N LYS A 351 16.54 15.26 10.97
CA LYS A 351 17.06 16.53 10.46
C LYS A 351 16.81 16.67 8.96
N LYS A 352 17.07 15.63 8.17
CA LYS A 352 16.95 15.63 6.71
C LYS A 352 15.50 15.65 6.23
N VAL A 353 14.61 14.90 6.87
CA VAL A 353 13.17 14.96 6.58
C VAL A 353 12.64 16.37 6.83
N ARG A 354 13.05 17.03 7.92
CA ARG A 354 12.69 18.42 8.20
C ARG A 354 13.24 19.38 7.14
N GLU A 355 14.50 19.25 6.76
CA GLU A 355 15.12 20.06 5.69
C GLU A 355 14.35 19.93 4.37
N VAL A 356 14.07 18.69 3.94
CA VAL A 356 13.34 18.41 2.70
C VAL A 356 11.92 18.97 2.76
N ARG A 357 11.20 18.74 3.87
CA ARG A 357 9.85 19.29 4.06
C ARG A 357 9.83 20.81 3.94
N ASN A 358 10.77 21.49 4.59
CA ASN A 358 10.82 22.94 4.60
C ASN A 358 11.21 23.51 3.23
N LYS A 359 12.20 22.93 2.54
CA LYS A 359 12.59 23.34 1.19
C LYS A 359 11.41 23.22 0.22
N LEU A 360 10.77 22.06 0.19
CA LEU A 360 9.64 21.81 -0.71
C LEU A 360 8.40 22.64 -0.37
N ALA A 361 8.20 23.00 0.90
CA ALA A 361 7.08 23.86 1.31
C ALA A 361 7.29 25.36 1.02
N HIS A 362 8.54 25.84 1.01
CA HIS A 362 8.83 27.27 0.90
C HIS A 362 9.31 27.71 -0.47
N GLU A 363 10.03 26.86 -1.20
CA GLU A 363 10.73 27.34 -2.39
C GLU A 363 9.90 27.11 -3.66
N GLY A 364 9.01 26.11 -3.72
CA GLY A 364 8.22 25.78 -4.92
C GLY A 364 9.05 25.48 -6.18
N SER A 365 10.36 25.70 -6.10
CA SER A 365 11.39 25.38 -7.04
C SER A 365 11.76 23.92 -6.84
N HIS A 366 12.08 23.27 -7.94
CA HIS A 366 12.88 22.06 -7.92
C HIS A 366 14.03 22.23 -6.92
N VAL A 367 14.33 21.19 -6.17
CA VAL A 367 15.57 21.18 -5.38
C VAL A 367 16.70 21.48 -6.37
N ASP A 368 17.31 22.68 -6.27
CA ASP A 368 18.41 23.08 -7.15
C ASP A 368 19.45 21.95 -7.12
N GLY A 369 19.74 21.38 -8.28
CA GLY A 369 20.63 20.23 -8.39
C GLY A 369 19.97 18.87 -8.65
N ILE A 370 18.80 18.77 -9.33
CA ILE A 370 18.39 17.48 -9.94
C ILE A 370 19.45 16.96 -10.95
N SER A 371 20.34 17.82 -11.43
CA SER A 371 21.56 17.45 -12.18
C SER A 371 22.79 17.15 -11.30
N ASP A 372 22.76 17.49 -10.01
CA ASP A 372 23.75 17.04 -9.03
C ASP A 372 23.30 15.68 -8.50
N SER A 373 24.07 14.63 -8.82
CA SER A 373 23.85 13.26 -8.35
C SER A 373 23.54 13.17 -6.86
N ASP A 374 24.12 14.08 -6.08
CA ASP A 374 24.12 14.05 -4.63
C ASP A 374 22.76 14.49 -4.06
N ALA A 375 22.07 15.46 -4.67
CA ALA A 375 20.75 15.90 -4.21
C ALA A 375 19.66 14.84 -4.52
N ALA A 376 19.74 14.22 -5.70
CA ALA A 376 18.83 13.14 -6.09
C ALA A 376 19.03 11.88 -5.24
N ASP A 377 20.28 11.50 -4.95
CA ASP A 377 20.60 10.38 -4.05
C ASP A 377 20.07 10.66 -2.64
N TRP A 378 20.26 11.87 -2.13
CA TRP A 378 19.75 12.27 -0.82
C TRP A 378 18.22 12.21 -0.70
N LEU A 379 17.47 12.71 -1.69
CA LEU A 379 16.02 12.59 -1.73
C LEU A 379 15.58 11.11 -1.76
N GLY A 380 16.28 10.29 -2.55
CA GLY A 380 16.08 8.84 -2.59
C GLY A 380 16.24 8.19 -1.22
N ARG A 381 17.35 8.47 -0.52
CA ARG A 381 17.63 7.95 0.84
C ARG A 381 16.58 8.40 1.85
N VAL A 382 16.12 9.66 1.79
CA VAL A 382 15.04 10.15 2.67
C VAL A 382 13.71 9.45 2.39
N ASP A 383 13.32 9.28 1.12
CA ASP A 383 12.11 8.54 0.75
C ASP A 383 12.18 7.09 1.23
N ASP A 384 13.29 6.42 0.95
CA ASP A 384 13.52 5.03 1.37
C ASP A 384 13.46 4.87 2.89
N SER A 385 14.22 5.67 3.64
CA SER A 385 14.25 5.61 5.10
C SER A 385 12.87 5.89 5.71
N THR A 386 12.14 6.85 5.15
CA THR A 386 10.77 7.18 5.61
C THR A 386 9.82 6.01 5.35
N ARG A 387 9.95 5.33 4.20
CA ARG A 387 9.14 4.15 3.86
C ARG A 387 9.47 2.93 4.70
N VAL A 388 10.71 2.78 5.15
CA VAL A 388 11.08 1.76 6.15
C VAL A 388 10.29 1.99 7.43
N LEU A 389 10.31 3.22 7.98
CA LEU A 389 9.55 3.57 9.18
C LEU A 389 8.06 3.28 8.98
N LEU A 390 7.47 3.79 7.89
CA LEU A 390 6.06 3.55 7.57
C LEU A 390 5.76 2.05 7.47
N SER A 391 6.63 1.27 6.81
CA SER A 391 6.41 -0.16 6.63
C SER A 391 6.42 -0.93 7.95
N LEU A 392 7.34 -0.57 8.86
CA LEU A 392 7.43 -1.17 10.18
C LEU A 392 6.25 -0.75 11.08
N ALA A 393 5.82 0.50 11.00
CA ALA A 393 4.66 0.98 11.74
C ALA A 393 3.35 0.35 11.25
N VAL A 394 3.15 0.23 9.93
CA VAL A 394 1.98 -0.49 9.37
C VAL A 394 2.00 -1.96 9.82
N ARG A 395 3.17 -2.59 9.89
CA ARG A 395 3.29 -3.97 10.39
C ARG A 395 2.80 -4.07 11.84
N GLN A 396 3.24 -3.16 12.70
CA GLN A 396 2.82 -3.11 14.10
C GLN A 396 1.31 -2.80 14.23
N TRP A 397 0.79 -1.88 13.42
CA TRP A 397 -0.64 -1.56 13.39
C TRP A 397 -1.50 -2.77 12.99
N LEU A 398 -1.04 -3.57 12.02
CA LEU A 398 -1.68 -4.85 11.67
C LEU A 398 -1.64 -5.87 12.82
N GLY A 399 -0.86 -5.63 13.88
CA GLY A 399 -0.72 -6.50 15.04
C GLY A 399 0.21 -7.68 14.81
N ALA A 400 1.05 -7.61 13.77
CA ALA A 400 2.04 -8.65 13.56
C ALA A 400 3.14 -8.56 14.64
N PRO A 401 3.77 -9.70 15.01
CA PRO A 401 4.87 -9.69 15.95
C PRO A 401 5.98 -8.73 15.53
N ARG A 402 6.65 -8.11 16.51
CA ARG A 402 7.79 -7.24 16.26
C ARG A 402 8.82 -7.96 15.39
N MET A 403 9.29 -7.29 14.33
CA MET A 403 10.26 -7.89 13.42
C MET A 403 11.64 -7.96 14.08
N GLU A 404 12.34 -9.06 13.88
CA GLU A 404 13.71 -9.22 14.39
C GLU A 404 14.71 -8.38 13.59
N THR A 405 15.70 -7.80 14.29
CA THR A 405 16.80 -7.00 13.73
C THR A 405 17.50 -7.65 12.54
N PRO A 406 17.85 -8.97 12.55
CA PRO A 406 18.49 -9.60 11.39
C PRO A 406 17.59 -9.64 10.15
N ARG A 407 16.27 -9.73 10.33
CA ARG A 407 15.31 -9.72 9.22
C ARG A 407 15.15 -8.30 8.66
N VAL A 408 15.07 -7.28 9.52
CA VAL A 408 15.09 -5.87 9.08
C VAL A 408 16.32 -5.59 8.22
N ARG A 409 17.51 -6.03 8.64
CA ARG A 409 18.74 -5.95 7.83
C ARG A 409 18.58 -6.64 6.47
N ARG A 410 18.03 -7.86 6.42
CA ARG A 410 17.87 -8.56 5.13
C ARG A 410 16.92 -7.85 4.16
N ILE A 411 15.88 -7.19 4.66
CA ILE A 411 14.86 -6.53 3.82
C ILE A 411 15.30 -5.12 3.41
N PHE A 412 15.85 -4.35 4.35
CA PHE A 412 16.00 -2.90 4.22
C PHE A 412 17.45 -2.39 4.21
N ARG A 413 18.46 -3.25 4.38
CA ARG A 413 19.87 -2.81 4.38
C ARG A 413 20.23 -2.03 3.11
N GLY A 414 21.01 -0.96 3.28
CA GLY A 414 21.41 -0.07 2.19
C GLY A 414 20.34 0.90 1.70
N ARG A 415 19.18 0.96 2.36
CA ARG A 415 18.09 1.92 2.06
C ARG A 415 18.12 3.16 2.97
N GLY A 416 19.09 3.24 3.88
CA GLY A 416 19.12 4.23 4.96
C GLY A 416 19.94 5.48 4.64
N VAL A 417 19.55 6.59 5.28
CA VAL A 417 20.37 7.79 5.45
C VAL A 417 21.49 7.50 6.46
N ARG A 418 22.74 7.67 6.05
CA ARG A 418 23.95 7.57 6.90
C ARG A 418 24.87 8.76 6.67
N LEU A 419 25.66 9.08 7.70
CA LEU A 419 26.91 9.83 7.51
C LEU A 419 27.85 8.96 6.68
N GLU A 420 28.47 9.54 5.66
CA GLU A 420 29.62 8.90 5.00
C GLU A 420 30.74 8.72 6.04
N PRO A 421 31.60 7.69 5.93
CA PRO A 421 32.68 7.44 6.89
C PRO A 421 33.57 8.66 7.15
N ASP A 422 33.71 9.53 6.14
CA ASP A 422 34.54 10.74 6.18
C ASP A 422 33.88 11.94 6.88
N GLU A 423 32.60 11.83 7.25
CA GLU A 423 31.83 12.88 7.96
C GLU A 423 31.62 12.58 9.45
N GLN A 424 32.18 11.47 9.97
CA GLN A 424 32.16 11.24 11.41
C GLN A 424 33.03 12.30 12.10
N PRO A 425 32.50 13.08 13.07
CA PRO A 425 33.32 13.99 13.83
C PRO A 425 34.43 13.18 14.48
N GLY A 426 35.66 13.41 14.04
CA GLY A 426 36.84 12.71 14.53
C GLY A 426 36.77 12.65 16.04
N THR A 427 36.83 11.44 16.58
CA THR A 427 37.08 11.21 18.00
C THR A 427 38.33 12.00 18.33
N GLY A 428 38.14 13.19 18.91
CA GLY A 428 39.21 14.05 19.37
C GLY A 428 39.99 13.23 20.38
N GLU A 429 41.13 12.73 19.92
CA GLU A 429 42.15 12.14 20.77
C GLU A 429 42.54 13.25 21.75
N GLN A 430 42.03 13.14 22.97
CA GLN A 430 42.52 13.91 24.12
C GLN A 430 43.97 13.48 24.35
N ALA A 431 44.89 14.20 23.72
CA ALA A 431 46.26 14.28 24.17
C ALA A 431 46.31 15.37 25.26
N ASP A 432 46.28 14.94 26.52
CA ASP A 432 46.77 15.72 27.65
C ASP A 432 47.84 14.91 28.38
N ALA A 433 48.96 15.60 28.65
CA ALA A 433 50.19 15.23 29.39
C ALA A 433 51.33 14.53 28.61
#